data_AF-A0A519U7M7-F1
#
_entry.id   AF-A0A519U7M7-F1
#
_cell.length_a   1.000
_cell.length_b   1.000
_cell.length_c   1.000
_cell.angle_alpha   90.00
_cell.angle_beta   90.00
_cell.angle_gamma   90.00
#
_symmetry.space_group_name_H-M   'P 1'
#
loop_
_entity.id
_entity.type
_entity.pdbx_description
1 polymer ?
#
loop_
_entity_poly.entity_id
_entity_poly.type
_entity_poly.pdbx_seq_one_letter_code
_entity_poly.pdbx_strand_id
1 'polypeptide(L)' 'MKVTEHLSRATGKTLFSFEVLPPRKGENIHTLFSNIEPLMEFKPPFIDVTYHREEFVLRERPGGLLQRKAVRK' A
#
# COMPACT_ATOMS: atom_id res chain seq x y z
N MET A 1 -17.60 4.76 5.13
CA MET A 1 -17.85 3.98 3.91
C MET A 1 -16.95 2.77 3.92
N LYS A 2 -17.50 1.58 3.66
CA LYS A 2 -16.73 0.33 3.57
C LYS A 2 -16.55 -0.06 2.11
N VAL A 3 -15.42 -0.68 1.76
CA VAL A 3 -15.21 -1.25 0.41
C VAL A 3 -16.33 -2.21 0.04
N THR A 4 -16.78 -3.04 0.99
CA THR A 4 -17.91 -3.97 0.80
C THR A 4 -19.21 -3.27 0.41
N GLU A 5 -19.45 -2.04 0.87
CA GLU A 5 -20.64 -1.24 0.52
C GLU A 5 -20.55 -0.69 -0.91
N HIS A 6 -19.35 -0.34 -1.39
CA HIS A 6 -19.16 0.04 -2.79
C HIS A 6 -19.44 -1.13 -3.73
N LEU A 7 -18.94 -2.32 -3.38
CA LEU A 7 -19.17 -3.55 -4.14
C LEU A 7 -20.65 -3.93 -4.16
N SER A 8 -21.35 -3.86 -3.02
CA SER A 8 -22.79 -4.18 -2.97
C SER A 8 -23.64 -3.18 -3.78
N ARG A 9 -23.26 -1.90 -3.80
CA ARG A 9 -23.96 -0.84 -4.56
C ARG A 9 -23.68 -0.86 -6.06
N ALA A 10 -22.69 -1.63 -6.52
CA ALA A 10 -22.33 -1.69 -7.93
C ALA A 10 -23.45 -2.30 -8.81
N THR A 11 -24.31 -3.16 -8.24
CA THR A 11 -25.47 -3.78 -8.91
C THR A 11 -25.14 -4.31 -10.32
N GLY A 12 -24.03 -5.05 -10.45
CA GLY A 12 -23.57 -5.63 -11.71
C GLY A 12 -22.76 -4.68 -12.62
N LYS A 13 -22.54 -3.43 -12.22
CA LYS A 13 -21.63 -2.50 -12.92
C LYS A 13 -20.18 -2.81 -12.55
N THR A 14 -19.31 -2.77 -13.56
CA THR A 14 -17.86 -2.83 -13.35
C THR A 14 -17.40 -1.59 -12.59
N LEU A 15 -16.61 -1.79 -11.54
CA LEU A 15 -15.94 -0.73 -10.80
C LEU A 15 -14.45 -0.69 -11.19
N PHE A 16 -13.90 0.52 -11.24
CA PHE A 16 -12.48 0.74 -11.44
C PHE A 16 -11.84 1.17 -10.11
N SER A 17 -10.75 0.51 -9.71
CA SER A 17 -9.91 0.89 -8.58
C SER A 17 -8.45 0.60 -8.92
N PHE A 18 -7.53 1.22 -8.20
CA PHE A 18 -6.09 1.01 -8.41
C PHE A 18 -5.32 1.09 -7.10
N GLU A 19 -4.08 0.64 -7.14
CA GLU A 19 -3.14 0.62 -6.03
C GLU A 19 -2.00 1.59 -6.29
N VAL A 20 -1.52 2.27 -5.23
CA VAL A 20 -0.36 3.16 -5.29
C VAL A 20 0.73 2.75 -4.31
N LEU A 21 1.97 3.06 -4.68
CA LEU A 21 3.10 3.01 -3.74
C LEU A 21 3.10 4.28 -2.88
N PRO A 22 3.37 4.16 -1.57
CA PRO A 22 3.57 5.34 -0.73
C PRO A 22 4.81 6.11 -1.21
N PRO A 23 4.84 7.45 -1.04
CA PRO A 23 6.00 8.24 -1.40
C PRO A 23 7.20 7.79 -0.58
N ARG A 24 8.40 7.81 -1.16
CA ARG A 24 9.60 7.45 -0.41
C ARG A 24 9.85 8.48 0.69
N LYS A 25 10.55 8.06 1.74
CA LYS A 25 10.90 8.97 2.83
C LYS A 25 11.71 10.15 2.28
N GLY A 26 11.20 11.36 2.45
CA GLY A 26 11.82 12.61 1.96
C GLY A 26 11.30 13.08 0.59
N GLU A 27 10.48 12.28 -0.09
CA GLU A 27 9.76 12.74 -1.28
C GLU A 27 8.54 13.59 -0.90
N ASN A 28 8.17 14.49 -1.81
CA ASN A 28 7.04 15.37 -1.63
C ASN A 28 5.73 14.63 -1.94
N ILE A 29 4.76 14.68 -1.02
CA ILE A 29 3.45 14.08 -1.20
C ILE A 29 2.69 14.66 -2.41
N HIS A 30 3.00 15.89 -2.83
CA HIS A 30 2.40 16.51 -4.02
C HIS A 30 2.66 15.69 -5.29
N THR A 31 3.81 15.04 -5.41
CA THR A 31 4.11 14.17 -6.57
C THR A 31 3.13 13.01 -6.64
N LEU A 32 2.77 12.41 -5.50
CA LEU A 32 1.76 11.35 -5.47
C LEU A 32 0.39 11.88 -5.91
N PHE A 33 -0.01 13.06 -5.42
CA PHE A 33 -1.30 13.66 -5.80
C PHE A 33 -1.38 13.99 -7.29
N SER A 34 -0.33 14.57 -7.86
CA SER A 34 -0.28 14.85 -9.30
C SER A 34 -0.35 13.58 -10.16
N ASN A 35 0.17 12.46 -9.67
CA ASN A 35 0.04 11.17 -10.36
C ASN A 35 -1.37 10.56 -10.26
N ILE A 36 -2.08 10.82 -9.14
CA ILE A 36 -3.44 10.33 -8.90
C ILE A 36 -4.47 11.17 -9.66
N GLU A 37 -4.24 12.47 -9.81
CA GLU A 37 -5.19 13.44 -10.34
C GLU A 37 -5.82 13.05 -11.70
N PRO A 38 -5.06 12.58 -12.71
CA PRO A 38 -5.65 12.11 -13.97
C PRO A 38 -6.58 10.91 -13.80
N LEU A 39 -6.35 10.07 -12.79
CA LEU A 39 -7.15 8.86 -12.54
C LEU A 39 -8.47 9.17 -11.82
N MET A 40 -8.61 10.36 -11.24
CA MET A 40 -9.83 10.78 -10.55
C MET A 40 -11.01 11.02 -11.49
N GLU A 41 -10.75 11.26 -12.78
CA GLU A 41 -11.79 11.36 -13.83
C GLU A 41 -12.67 10.09 -13.88
N PHE A 42 -12.05 8.93 -13.64
CA PHE A 42 -12.73 7.63 -13.65
C PHE A 42 -13.52 7.34 -12.36
N LYS A 43 -13.50 8.26 -11.39
CA LYS A 43 -14.24 8.18 -10.12
C LYS A 43 -14.03 6.84 -9.40
N PRO A 44 -12.77 6.47 -9.09
CA PRO A 44 -12.50 5.24 -8.35
C PRO A 44 -13.21 5.29 -6.99
N PRO A 45 -13.93 4.22 -6.58
CA PRO A 45 -14.63 4.19 -5.30
C PRO A 45 -13.67 4.04 -4.11
N PHE A 46 -12.47 3.50 -4.34
CA PHE A 46 -11.39 3.36 -3.37
C PHE A 46 -10.04 3.25 -4.10
N ILE A 47 -8.96 3.55 -3.37
CA ILE A 47 -7.56 3.42 -3.81
C ILE A 47 -6.83 2.66 -2.73
N ASP A 48 -6.07 1.64 -3.12
CA ASP A 48 -5.23 0.88 -2.20
C ASP A 48 -3.84 1.52 -2.10
N VAL A 49 -3.24 1.46 -0.90
CA VAL A 49 -1.88 1.93 -0.67
C VAL A 49 -1.06 0.76 -0.17
N THR A 50 -0.02 0.39 -0.91
CA THR A 50 0.86 -0.70 -0.50
C THR A 50 1.60 -0.37 0.79
N TYR A 51 1.92 -1.42 1.54
CA TYR A 51 2.80 -1.33 2.69
C TYR A 51 3.94 -2.33 2.56
N HIS A 52 5.18 -1.83 2.62
CA HIS A 52 6.34 -2.70 2.78
C HIS A 52 6.41 -3.17 4.22
N ARG A 53 6.02 -4.44 4.43
CA ARG A 53 6.15 -5.13 5.71
C ARG A 53 7.62 -5.14 6.14
N GLU A 54 7.91 -4.80 7.40
CA GLU A 54 9.24 -5.01 7.96
C GLU A 54 9.58 -6.51 7.98
N GLU A 55 10.68 -6.85 7.33
CA GLU A 55 11.22 -8.21 7.36
C GLU A 55 12.11 -8.37 8.59
N PHE A 56 12.14 -9.57 9.16
CA PHE A 56 13.03 -9.89 10.26
C PHE A 56 13.94 -11.04 9.85
N VAL A 57 15.25 -10.81 9.94
CA VAL A 57 16.25 -11.85 9.73
C VAL A 57 16.74 -12.33 11.09
N LEU A 58 16.73 -13.65 11.28
CA LEU A 58 17.35 -14.29 12.44
C LEU A 58 18.83 -14.50 12.11
N ARG A 59 19.72 -13.93 12.92
CA ARG A 59 21.16 -14.18 12.84
C ARG A 59 21.60 -15.04 14.00
N GLU A 60 22.27 -16.15 13.70
CA GLU A 60 22.92 -16.98 14.72
C GLU A 60 24.08 -16.23 15.37
N ARG A 61 24.16 -16.33 16.69
CA ARG A 61 25.25 -15.84 17.52
C ARG A 61 26.06 -17.00 18.10
N PRO A 62 27.30 -16.74 18.55
CA PRO A 62 28.09 -17.75 19.25
C PRO A 62 27.29 -18.36 20.41
N GLY A 63 27.32 -19.69 20.52
CA GLY A 63 26.55 -20.43 21.54
C GLY A 63 25.12 -20.83 21.15
N GLY A 64 24.74 -20.73 19.86
CA GLY A 64 23.44 -21.22 19.37
C GLY A 64 22.25 -20.29 19.62
N LEU A 65 22.51 -19.06 20.08
CA LEU A 65 21.47 -18.05 20.31
C LEU A 65 21.06 -17.39 18.99
N LEU A 66 19.75 -17.19 18.78
CA LEU A 66 19.22 -16.48 17.61
C LEU A 66 18.93 -15.01 17.95
N GLN A 67 19.47 -14.09 17.17
CA GLN A 67 19.13 -12.69 17.24
C GLN A 67 18.14 -12.30 16.14
N ARG A 68 16.95 -11.86 16.51
CA ARG A 68 15.99 -11.23 15.59
C ARG A 68 16.45 -9.80 15.27
N LYS A 69 16.75 -9.54 14.00
CA LYS A 69 17.08 -8.19 13.51
C LYS A 69 16.04 -7.78 12.48
N ALA A 70 15.39 -6.63 12.71
CA ALA A 70 14.57 -6.00 11.68
C ALA A 70 15.47 -5.57 10.52
N VAL A 71 15.11 -5.95 9.30
CA VAL A 71 15.78 -5.57 8.06
C VAL A 71 14.76 -4.82 7.22
N ARG A 72 15.14 -3.62 6.78
CA ARG A 72 14.44 -2.90 5.72
C ARG A 72 15.24 -3.10 4.44
N LYS A 73 14.55 -3.43 3.35
CA LYS A 73 15.07 -3.23 1.99
C LYS A 73 14.83 -1.80 1.55
#